data_AF-A0A947W841-F1
#
_entry.id   AF-A0A947W841-F1
#
_cell.length_a   1.000
_cell.length_b   1.000
_cell.length_c   1.000
_cell.angle_alpha   90.00
_cell.angle_beta   90.00
_cell.angle_gamma   90.00
#
_symmetry.space_group_name_H-M   'P 1'
#
loop_
_entity.id
_entity.type
_entity.pdbx_description
1 polymer ?
#
loop_
_entity_poly.entity_id
_entity_poly.type
_entity_poly.pdbx_seq_one_letter_code
_entity_poly.pdbx_strand_id
1 'polypeptide(L)'
;MIQNKAEINRLFNHLADNRGYTIIEMLFVCAIIVTISMMGMGAYSQQRKFGMETVCVTRLKQIAQYQESFRDLGDPSLNPDASYGTFFELQNAGFIPTTYSDSDTEAHDLEPFIPYYEIVIVKSPTALTEDPDRNQYFVTAAPIGAPSKNLRIFMMQEDGEVYFFANNYDGQKYVWE
;
A
#
# COMPACT_ATOMS: atom_id res chain seq x y z
N MET A 1 36.11 31.80 -64.34
CA MET A 1 35.40 30.51 -64.17
C MET A 1 36.03 29.62 -63.09
N ILE A 2 36.55 30.19 -61.98
CA ILE A 2 37.32 29.44 -60.95
C ILE A 2 36.71 29.58 -59.53
N GLN A 3 35.79 30.51 -59.29
CA GLN A 3 35.19 30.71 -57.95
C GLN A 3 34.26 29.57 -57.49
N ASN A 4 33.73 28.76 -58.40
CA ASN A 4 32.71 27.75 -58.08
C ASN A 4 33.30 26.49 -57.38
N LYS A 5 34.58 26.17 -57.58
CA LYS A 5 35.20 24.98 -56.97
C LYS A 5 35.44 25.11 -55.47
N ALA A 6 35.75 26.33 -54.99
CA ALA A 6 36.05 26.57 -53.59
C ALA A 6 34.79 26.55 -52.71
N GLU A 7 33.66 27.05 -53.23
CA GLU A 7 32.37 26.98 -52.54
C GLU A 7 31.80 25.55 -52.51
N ILE A 8 31.96 24.78 -53.59
CA ILE A 8 31.57 23.36 -53.62
C ILE A 8 32.37 22.57 -52.57
N ASN A 9 33.68 22.78 -52.46
CA ASN A 9 34.50 22.10 -51.45
C ASN A 9 34.13 22.52 -50.02
N ARG A 10 33.74 23.78 -49.78
CA ARG A 10 33.23 24.22 -48.47
C ARG A 10 31.90 23.57 -48.14
N LEU A 11 30.99 23.44 -49.11
CA LEU A 11 29.71 22.74 -48.93
C LEU A 11 29.91 21.24 -48.65
N PHE A 12 30.84 20.58 -49.33
CA PHE A 12 31.18 19.18 -49.05
C PHE A 12 31.82 18.99 -47.67
N ASN A 13 32.71 19.89 -47.25
CA ASN A 13 33.30 19.84 -45.91
C ASN A 13 32.26 20.13 -44.82
N HIS A 14 31.31 21.03 -45.06
CA HIS A 14 30.26 21.33 -44.09
C HIS A 14 29.24 20.18 -43.95
N LEU A 15 29.02 19.42 -45.02
CA LEU A 15 28.23 18.17 -44.99
C LEU A 15 29.00 17.00 -44.35
N ALA A 16 30.33 16.97 -44.43
CA ALA A 16 31.18 16.00 -43.74
C ALA A 16 31.26 16.26 -42.22
N ASP A 17 31.01 17.49 -41.77
CA ASP A 17 30.89 17.85 -40.35
C ASP A 17 29.53 17.46 -39.73
N ASN A 18 28.54 17.07 -40.54
CA ASN A 18 27.37 16.33 -40.06
C ASN A 18 27.75 14.85 -39.91
N ARG A 19 28.58 14.55 -38.90
CA ARG A 19 28.88 13.18 -38.47
C ARG A 19 27.57 12.47 -38.12
N GLY A 20 27.03 11.72 -39.07
CA GLY A 20 25.90 10.82 -38.81
C GLY A 20 26.30 9.83 -37.74
N TYR A 21 25.49 9.73 -36.69
CA TYR A 21 25.66 8.73 -35.63
C TYR A 21 25.87 7.36 -36.27
N THR A 22 26.97 6.71 -35.91
CA THR A 22 27.27 5.38 -36.44
C THR A 22 26.24 4.38 -35.91
N ILE A 23 25.91 3.34 -36.69
CA ILE A 23 25.01 2.27 -36.24
C ILE A 23 25.49 1.66 -34.91
N ILE A 24 26.81 1.62 -34.70
CA ILE A 24 27.43 1.12 -33.47
C ILE A 24 27.15 2.03 -32.27
N GLU A 25 27.20 3.36 -32.43
CA GLU A 25 26.82 4.31 -31.37
C GLU A 25 25.35 4.19 -31.00
N MET A 26 24.45 4.02 -31.99
CA MET A 26 23.03 3.77 -31.72
C MET A 26 22.81 2.46 -30.96
N LEU A 27 23.60 1.42 -31.25
CA LEU A 27 23.57 0.14 -30.53
C LEU A 27 24.00 0.30 -29.07
N PHE A 28 25.06 1.08 -28.81
CA PHE A 28 25.51 1.39 -27.44
C PHE A 28 24.47 2.19 -26.66
N VAL A 29 23.85 3.20 -27.28
CA VAL A 29 22.80 4.00 -26.63
C VAL A 29 21.59 3.12 -26.28
N CYS A 30 21.13 2.26 -27.20
CA CYS A 30 20.07 1.30 -26.93
C CYS A 30 20.42 0.33 -25.80
N ALA A 31 21.66 -0.19 -25.76
CA ALA A 31 22.12 -1.09 -24.70
C ALA A 31 22.13 -0.40 -23.32
N ILE A 32 22.54 0.87 -23.26
CA ILE A 32 22.50 1.66 -22.03
C ILE A 32 21.05 1.90 -21.59
N ILE A 33 20.15 2.28 -22.50
CA ILE A 33 18.72 2.50 -22.18
C ILE A 33 18.07 1.23 -21.65
N VAL A 34 18.32 0.08 -22.27
CA VAL A 34 17.77 -1.22 -21.81
C VAL A 34 18.29 -1.56 -20.42
N THR A 35 19.59 -1.36 -20.17
CA THR A 35 20.21 -1.63 -18.86
C THR A 35 19.63 -0.75 -17.76
N ILE A 36 19.47 0.56 -18.02
CA ILE A 36 18.86 1.50 -17.07
C ILE A 36 17.38 1.14 -16.84
N SER A 37 16.66 0.76 -17.89
CA SER A 37 15.24 0.39 -17.79
C SER A 37 15.03 -0.87 -16.93
N MET A 38 15.90 -1.87 -17.09
CA MET A 38 15.87 -3.09 -16.27
C MET A 38 16.12 -2.82 -14.79
N MET A 39 17.01 -1.87 -14.46
CA MET A 39 17.27 -1.49 -13.07
C MET A 39 16.05 -0.80 -12.41
N GLY A 40 15.25 -0.07 -13.19
CA GLY A 40 14.09 0.66 -12.66
C GLY A 40 12.93 -0.25 -12.22
N MET A 41 12.65 -1.34 -12.96
CA MET A 41 11.43 -2.14 -12.76
C MET A 41 11.34 -2.82 -11.39
N GLY A 42 12.46 -3.29 -10.84
CA GLY A 42 12.49 -3.96 -9.53
C GLY A 42 12.21 -3.03 -8.34
N ALA A 43 12.55 -1.74 -8.45
CA ALA A 43 12.35 -0.77 -7.39
C ALA A 43 10.87 -0.37 -7.23
N TYR A 44 10.12 -0.26 -8.32
CA TYR A 44 8.72 0.17 -8.30
C TYR A 44 7.80 -0.81 -7.57
N SER A 45 8.01 -2.12 -7.73
CA SER A 45 7.17 -3.13 -7.07
C SER A 45 7.36 -3.12 -5.56
N GLN A 46 8.61 -3.00 -5.08
CA GLN A 46 8.90 -2.91 -3.65
C GLN A 46 8.41 -1.60 -3.03
N GLN A 47 8.56 -0.47 -3.72
CA GLN A 47 8.06 0.82 -3.26
C GLN A 47 6.54 0.83 -3.12
N ARG A 48 5.81 0.25 -4.08
CA ARG A 48 4.35 0.13 -3.99
C ARG A 48 3.92 -0.71 -2.79
N LYS A 49 4.59 -1.85 -2.56
CA LYS A 49 4.36 -2.69 -1.38
C LYS A 49 4.58 -1.90 -0.09
N PHE A 50 5.73 -1.24 0.04
CA PHE A 50 6.05 -0.45 1.23
C PHE A 50 5.05 0.69 1.47
N GLY A 51 4.58 1.34 0.40
CA GLY A 51 3.55 2.36 0.46
C GLY A 51 2.22 1.81 1.01
N MET A 52 1.76 0.66 0.51
CA MET A 52 0.53 0.01 1.01
C MET A 52 0.66 -0.37 2.49
N GLU A 53 1.79 -0.96 2.87
CA GLU A 53 2.06 -1.36 4.25
C GLU A 53 2.14 -0.14 5.19
N THR A 54 2.72 0.96 4.72
CA THR A 54 2.78 2.22 5.50
C THR A 54 1.38 2.79 5.73
N VAL A 55 0.52 2.81 4.69
CA VAL A 55 -0.88 3.24 4.81
C VAL A 55 -1.62 2.36 5.82
N CYS A 56 -1.43 1.04 5.75
CA CYS A 56 -2.02 0.11 6.71
C CYS A 56 -1.63 0.46 8.15
N VAL A 57 -0.34 0.62 8.44
CA VAL A 57 0.14 1.02 9.79
C VAL A 57 -0.45 2.36 10.23
N THR A 58 -0.53 3.35 9.35
CA THR A 58 -1.13 4.65 9.68
C THR A 58 -2.61 4.51 10.03
N ARG A 59 -3.37 3.72 9.26
CA ARG A 59 -4.79 3.50 9.51
C ARG A 59 -5.05 2.68 10.78
N LEU A 60 -4.22 1.68 11.07
CA LEU A 60 -4.28 0.95 12.35
C LEU A 60 -4.09 1.91 13.53
N LYS A 61 -3.09 2.79 13.48
CA LYS A 61 -2.89 3.80 14.52
C LYS A 61 -4.06 4.78 14.65
N GLN A 62 -4.76 5.09 13.55
CA GLN A 62 -6.00 5.87 13.62
C GLN A 62 -7.11 5.10 14.35
N ILE A 63 -7.25 3.79 14.09
CA ILE A 63 -8.19 2.95 14.84
C ILE A 63 -7.88 2.99 16.34
N ALA A 64 -6.61 2.89 16.75
CA ALA A 64 -6.26 3.01 18.17
C ALA A 64 -6.73 4.34 18.79
N GLN A 65 -6.56 5.45 18.08
CA GLN A 65 -7.04 6.75 18.53
C GLN A 65 -8.57 6.81 18.62
N TYR A 66 -9.27 6.17 17.66
CA TYR A 66 -10.73 6.09 17.67
C TYR A 66 -11.25 5.23 18.80
N GLN A 67 -10.56 4.12 19.13
CA GLN A 67 -10.92 3.25 20.24
C GLN A 67 -10.83 3.99 21.58
N GLU A 68 -9.74 4.70 21.82
CA GLU A 68 -9.59 5.54 23.01
C GLU A 68 -10.68 6.62 23.08
N SER A 69 -10.92 7.31 21.96
CA SER A 69 -11.96 8.36 21.90
C SER A 69 -13.38 7.80 22.08
N PHE A 70 -13.66 6.60 21.56
CA PHE A 70 -14.96 5.94 21.67
C PHE A 70 -15.23 5.49 23.10
N ARG A 71 -14.20 5.02 23.81
CA ARG A 71 -14.28 4.68 25.23
C ARG A 71 -14.46 5.93 26.11
N ASP A 72 -13.73 6.99 25.80
CA ASP A 72 -13.76 8.26 26.55
C ASP A 72 -14.98 9.13 26.26
N LEU A 73 -15.72 8.84 25.18
CA LEU A 73 -16.91 9.59 24.76
C LEU A 73 -17.94 9.74 25.91
N GLY A 74 -18.05 8.70 26.74
CA GLY A 74 -18.93 8.70 27.92
C GLY A 74 -20.41 8.83 27.59
N ASP A 75 -20.81 8.62 26.32
CA ASP A 75 -22.19 8.62 25.86
C ASP A 75 -22.80 7.22 26.08
N PRO A 76 -23.71 7.04 27.06
CA PRO A 76 -24.29 5.74 27.35
C PRO A 76 -25.22 5.24 26.24
N SER A 77 -25.63 6.09 25.30
CA SER A 77 -26.46 5.68 24.17
C SER A 77 -25.66 5.02 23.04
N LEU A 78 -24.35 5.31 22.95
CA LEU A 78 -23.45 4.78 21.94
C LEU A 78 -22.48 3.73 22.52
N ASN A 79 -22.05 3.90 23.78
CA ASN A 79 -21.14 3.00 24.45
C ASN A 79 -21.54 2.82 25.94
N PRO A 80 -22.63 2.08 26.24
CA PRO A 80 -23.20 1.97 27.58
C PRO A 80 -22.27 1.28 28.60
N ASP A 81 -21.37 0.42 28.14
CA ASP A 81 -20.48 -0.38 28.98
C ASP A 81 -19.04 0.14 29.01
N ALA A 82 -18.77 1.23 28.31
CA ALA A 82 -17.43 1.79 28.10
C ALA A 82 -16.45 0.74 27.54
N SER A 83 -16.93 -0.10 26.63
CA SER A 83 -16.14 -1.09 25.93
C SER A 83 -15.36 -0.48 24.76
N TYR A 84 -14.40 -1.24 24.26
CA TYR A 84 -13.85 -1.01 22.93
C TYR A 84 -14.86 -1.44 21.86
N GLY A 85 -14.91 -0.71 20.75
CA GLY A 85 -15.93 -0.92 19.71
C GLY A 85 -15.47 -1.83 18.57
N THR A 86 -16.41 -2.53 17.95
CA THR A 86 -16.26 -3.13 16.64
C THR A 86 -16.12 -2.06 15.54
N PHE A 87 -15.72 -2.45 14.33
CA PHE A 87 -15.61 -1.50 13.21
C PHE A 87 -16.93 -0.78 12.95
N PHE A 88 -18.04 -1.52 12.99
CA PHE A 88 -19.39 -0.98 12.81
C PHE A 88 -19.80 0.01 13.90
N GLU A 89 -19.45 -0.25 15.16
CA GLU A 89 -19.74 0.67 16.27
C GLU A 89 -18.94 1.97 16.15
N LEU A 90 -17.67 1.90 15.75
CA LEU A 90 -16.86 3.08 15.46
C LEU A 90 -17.44 3.90 14.28
N GLN A 91 -18.07 3.24 13.30
CA GLN A 91 -18.79 3.94 12.24
C GLN A 91 -20.06 4.64 12.74
N ASN A 92 -20.87 3.94 13.54
CA ASN A 92 -22.09 4.49 14.11
C ASN A 92 -21.83 5.69 15.04
N ALA A 93 -20.71 5.65 15.77
CA ALA A 93 -20.25 6.77 16.59
C ALA A 93 -19.60 7.91 15.79
N GLY A 94 -19.46 7.76 14.47
CA GLY A 94 -18.96 8.79 13.57
C GLY A 94 -17.44 8.94 13.53
N PHE A 95 -16.67 8.01 14.11
CA PHE A 95 -15.21 8.01 14.05
C PHE A 95 -14.69 7.53 12.69
N ILE A 96 -15.35 6.53 12.12
CA ILE A 96 -15.06 6.01 10.78
C ILE A 96 -16.22 6.38 9.84
N PRO A 97 -15.96 7.04 8.69
CA PRO A 97 -17.01 7.30 7.72
C PRO A 97 -17.72 6.02 7.25
N THR A 98 -19.05 6.07 7.12
CA THR A 98 -19.89 4.94 6.66
C THR A 98 -19.68 4.59 5.19
N THR A 99 -18.95 5.41 4.44
CA THR A 99 -18.52 5.12 3.07
C THR A 99 -17.41 4.08 3.03
N TYR A 100 -16.71 3.87 4.16
CA TYR A 100 -15.65 2.89 4.24
C TYR A 100 -16.18 1.50 4.58
N SER A 101 -15.57 0.48 3.99
CA SER A 101 -15.74 -0.92 4.36
C SER A 101 -14.60 -1.40 5.25
N ASP A 102 -14.86 -2.41 6.08
CA ASP A 102 -13.84 -3.14 6.85
C ASP A 102 -12.99 -4.05 5.96
N SER A 103 -13.46 -4.36 4.75
CA SER A 103 -12.83 -5.27 3.80
C SER A 103 -13.10 -4.89 2.34
N ASP A 104 -12.19 -5.32 1.47
CA ASP A 104 -12.22 -5.20 0.00
C ASP A 104 -12.63 -6.56 -0.66
N THR A 105 -13.26 -7.46 0.12
CA THR A 105 -13.60 -8.83 -0.31
C THR A 105 -14.90 -8.90 -1.09
N GLU A 106 -15.90 -8.09 -0.74
CA GLU A 106 -17.23 -8.15 -1.33
C GLU A 106 -17.70 -6.76 -1.80
N ALA A 107 -18.08 -6.69 -3.07
CA ALA A 107 -18.63 -5.53 -3.77
C ALA A 107 -17.68 -4.32 -3.94
N HIS A 108 -17.26 -4.10 -5.18
CA HIS A 108 -16.51 -2.91 -5.64
C HIS A 108 -17.28 -1.57 -5.52
N ASP A 109 -18.35 -1.52 -4.73
CA ASP A 109 -19.19 -0.33 -4.52
C ASP A 109 -18.79 0.45 -3.25
N LEU A 110 -17.92 -0.11 -2.40
CA LEU A 110 -17.46 0.52 -1.17
C LEU A 110 -15.94 0.74 -1.19
N GLU A 111 -15.48 1.85 -0.63
CA GLU A 111 -14.06 2.13 -0.48
C GLU A 111 -13.54 1.39 0.75
N PRO A 112 -12.56 0.48 0.67
CA PRO A 112 -12.00 -0.15 1.87
C PRO A 112 -11.26 0.89 2.73
N PHE A 113 -11.44 0.85 4.05
CA PHE A 113 -10.72 1.74 4.97
C PHE A 113 -9.19 1.57 4.85
N ILE A 114 -8.76 0.33 4.65
CA ILE A 114 -7.38 -0.03 4.30
C ILE A 114 -7.42 -0.83 2.99
N PRO A 115 -7.00 -0.25 1.85
CA PRO A 115 -6.99 -0.96 0.57
C PRO A 115 -6.15 -2.24 0.62
N TYR A 116 -6.67 -3.32 0.03
CA TYR A 116 -6.05 -4.65 0.01
C TYR A 116 -5.93 -5.37 1.35
N TYR A 117 -6.62 -4.88 2.38
CA TYR A 117 -6.66 -5.51 3.70
C TYR A 117 -8.10 -5.70 4.16
N GLU A 118 -8.33 -6.81 4.85
CA GLU A 118 -9.49 -7.08 5.68
C GLU A 118 -9.13 -6.73 7.12
N ILE A 119 -9.97 -5.92 7.76
CA ILE A 119 -9.78 -5.44 9.12
C ILE A 119 -10.73 -6.19 10.03
N VAL A 120 -10.18 -6.79 11.07
CA VAL A 120 -10.97 -7.48 12.10
C VAL A 120 -10.57 -6.93 13.46
N ILE A 121 -11.56 -6.42 14.20
CA ILE A 121 -11.40 -5.93 15.57
C ILE A 121 -12.02 -6.97 16.51
N VAL A 122 -11.20 -7.58 17.36
CA VAL A 122 -11.59 -8.72 18.22
C VAL A 122 -11.00 -8.57 19.61
N LYS A 123 -11.54 -9.33 20.56
CA LYS A 123 -11.05 -9.36 21.94
C LYS A 123 -9.66 -9.95 22.11
N SER A 124 -9.28 -10.93 21.29
CA SER A 124 -8.00 -11.64 21.40
C SER A 124 -7.58 -12.20 20.05
N PRO A 125 -6.27 -12.32 19.75
CA PRO A 125 -5.79 -12.96 18.52
C PRO A 125 -6.21 -14.43 18.39
N THR A 126 -6.53 -15.10 19.50
CA THR A 126 -7.04 -16.49 19.51
C THR A 126 -8.55 -16.60 19.39
N ALA A 127 -9.28 -15.49 19.58
CA ALA A 127 -10.73 -15.44 19.59
C ALA A 127 -11.25 -14.51 18.49
N LEU A 128 -11.00 -14.89 17.23
CA LEU A 128 -11.30 -14.09 16.03
C LEU A 128 -12.79 -13.80 15.79
N THR A 129 -13.68 -14.36 16.60
CA THR A 129 -15.13 -14.17 16.53
C THR A 129 -15.71 -13.49 17.77
N GLU A 130 -14.87 -13.17 18.76
CA GLU A 130 -15.32 -12.49 19.97
C GLU A 130 -15.11 -10.99 19.80
N ASP A 131 -16.20 -10.24 19.94
CA ASP A 131 -16.19 -8.79 19.93
C ASP A 131 -15.28 -8.25 21.05
N PRO A 132 -14.61 -7.10 20.81
CA PRO A 132 -13.78 -6.45 21.82
C PRO A 132 -14.57 -6.18 23.12
N ASP A 133 -13.87 -6.11 24.24
CA ASP A 133 -14.49 -5.86 25.54
C ASP A 133 -13.92 -4.61 26.21
N ARG A 134 -14.31 -4.36 27.46
CA ARG A 134 -13.85 -3.18 28.23
C ARG A 134 -12.36 -3.15 28.54
N ASN A 135 -11.71 -4.30 28.56
CA ASN A 135 -10.35 -4.44 29.07
C ASN A 135 -9.32 -4.71 28.00
N GLN A 136 -9.73 -5.10 26.79
CA GLN A 136 -8.81 -5.44 25.72
C GLN A 136 -9.49 -5.40 24.35
N TYR A 137 -8.69 -5.04 23.35
CA TYR A 137 -9.00 -5.24 21.95
C TYR A 137 -7.72 -5.52 21.16
N PHE A 138 -7.90 -6.15 20.01
CA PHE A 138 -6.87 -6.42 19.03
C PHE A 138 -7.43 -6.09 17.65
N VAL A 139 -6.59 -5.48 16.82
CA VAL A 139 -6.94 -5.20 15.43
C VAL A 139 -6.00 -6.00 14.55
N THR A 140 -6.56 -6.80 13.66
CA THR A 140 -5.78 -7.50 12.63
C THR A 140 -6.11 -6.89 11.28
N ALA A 141 -5.10 -6.70 10.45
CA ALA A 141 -5.23 -6.33 9.06
C ALA A 141 -4.59 -7.43 8.22
N ALA A 142 -5.44 -8.25 7.62
CA ALA A 142 -5.05 -9.42 6.85
C ALA A 142 -5.17 -9.13 5.34
N PRO A 143 -4.14 -9.42 4.54
CA PRO A 143 -4.13 -9.00 3.14
C PRO A 143 -5.10 -9.82 2.27
N ILE A 144 -5.85 -9.16 1.40
CA ILE A 144 -6.88 -9.75 0.53
C ILE A 144 -6.67 -9.36 -0.95
N GLY A 145 -7.15 -10.19 -1.89
CA GLY A 145 -7.07 -9.91 -3.33
C GLY A 145 -5.72 -10.18 -4.02
N ALA A 146 -5.54 -9.70 -5.26
CA ALA A 146 -4.37 -10.01 -6.10
C ALA A 146 -2.98 -9.59 -5.55
N PRO A 147 -2.80 -8.44 -4.87
CA PRO A 147 -1.54 -8.10 -4.23
C PRO A 147 -1.28 -8.84 -2.90
N SER A 148 -2.24 -9.60 -2.37
CA SER A 148 -2.17 -10.19 -1.02
C SER A 148 -1.01 -11.16 -0.80
N LYS A 149 -0.61 -11.89 -1.85
CA LYS A 149 0.41 -12.95 -1.79
C LYS A 149 1.78 -12.48 -1.28
N ASN A 150 2.04 -11.18 -1.33
CA ASN A 150 3.32 -10.59 -0.91
C ASN A 150 3.18 -9.54 0.20
N LEU A 151 1.97 -9.21 0.62
CA LEU A 151 1.74 -8.24 1.69
C LEU A 151 1.85 -8.93 3.06
N ARG A 152 2.40 -8.23 4.04
CA ARG A 152 2.48 -8.72 5.44
C ARG A 152 1.13 -8.62 6.12
N ILE A 153 0.91 -9.49 7.09
CA ILE A 153 -0.21 -9.39 8.04
C ILE A 153 0.22 -8.41 9.13
N PHE A 154 -0.67 -7.51 9.52
CA PHE A 154 -0.45 -6.59 10.63
C PHE A 154 -1.39 -6.90 11.77
N MET A 155 -0.87 -6.79 12.99
CA MET A 155 -1.64 -6.91 14.22
C MET A 155 -1.32 -5.71 15.10
N MET A 156 -2.32 -5.10 15.69
CA MET A 156 -2.17 -4.02 16.65
C MET A 156 -2.83 -4.40 17.97
N GLN A 157 -2.11 -4.14 19.06
CA GLN A 157 -2.60 -4.33 20.42
C GLN A 157 -3.15 -3.01 20.99
N GLU A 158 -3.76 -3.07 22.18
CA GLU A 158 -4.35 -1.91 22.87
C GLU A 158 -3.36 -0.75 23.08
N ASP A 159 -2.08 -1.05 23.30
CA ASP A 159 -1.01 -0.06 23.47
C ASP A 159 -0.65 0.72 22.19
N GLY A 160 -1.28 0.36 21.06
CA GLY A 160 -1.03 0.96 19.74
C GLY A 160 0.26 0.46 19.08
N GLU A 161 0.94 -0.54 19.66
CA GLU A 161 2.06 -1.21 19.03
C GLU A 161 1.57 -2.10 17.88
N VAL A 162 2.27 -1.99 16.74
CA VAL A 162 1.93 -2.73 15.53
C VAL A 162 3.01 -3.77 15.27
N TYR A 163 2.59 -5.02 15.31
CA TYR A 163 3.37 -6.21 14.98
C TYR A 163 3.08 -6.60 13.52
N PHE A 164 4.09 -7.16 12.85
CA PHE A 164 3.94 -7.64 11.48
C PHE A 164 4.45 -9.07 11.36
N PHE A 165 3.75 -9.86 10.56
CA PHE A 165 4.06 -11.26 10.32
C PHE A 165 4.27 -11.47 8.82
N ALA A 166 5.22 -12.33 8.48
CA ALA A 166 5.36 -12.81 7.12
C ALA A 166 4.10 -13.61 6.75
N ASN A 167 3.54 -13.33 5.57
CA ASN A 167 2.33 -14.00 5.14
C ASN A 167 2.65 -15.40 4.59
N ASN A 168 2.42 -16.43 5.39
CA ASN A 168 2.40 -17.83 4.94
C ASN A 168 0.95 -18.23 4.61
N TYR A 169 0.38 -17.65 3.55
CA TYR A 169 -1.00 -17.93 3.15
C TYR A 169 -1.11 -19.27 2.40
N ASP A 170 -1.62 -20.32 3.06
CA ASP A 170 -1.88 -21.64 2.46
C ASP A 170 -3.34 -21.79 1.96
N GLY A 171 -3.94 -20.70 1.48
CA GLY A 171 -5.24 -20.74 0.79
C GLY A 171 -6.48 -21.05 1.66
N GLN A 172 -6.34 -21.43 2.94
CA GLN A 172 -7.49 -21.72 3.81
C GLN A 172 -7.42 -21.17 5.24
N LYS A 173 -6.26 -20.69 5.72
CA LYS A 173 -6.13 -20.08 7.06
C LYS A 173 -4.84 -19.28 7.16
N TYR A 174 -4.89 -18.18 7.90
CA TYR A 174 -3.68 -17.53 8.41
C TYR A 174 -3.12 -18.40 9.54
N VAL A 175 -1.88 -18.88 9.37
CA VAL A 175 -1.15 -19.61 10.40
C VAL A 175 -0.31 -18.59 11.16
N TRP A 176 -0.60 -18.43 12.46
CA TRP A 176 0.19 -17.62 13.38
C TRP A 176 1.35 -18.48 13.88
N GLU A 177 2.56 -18.23 13.37
CA GLU A 177 3.82 -18.81 13.90
C GLU A 177 4.53 -17.83 14.84
#